data_AF-A0A0F5PHA3-F1
#
_entry.id   AF-A0A0F5PHA3-F1
#
_cell.length_a   1.000
_cell.length_b   1.000
_cell.length_c   1.000
_cell.angle_alpha   90.00
_cell.angle_beta   90.00
_cell.angle_gamma   90.00
#
_symmetry.space_group_name_H-M   'P 1'
#
loop_
_entity.id
_entity.type
_entity.pdbx_description
1 polymer ?
#
loop_
_entity_poly.entity_id
_entity_poly.type
_entity_poly.pdbx_seq_one_letter_code
_entity_poly.pdbx_strand_id
1 'polypeptide(L)'
;MSKAIMSGDDDHRMKRSSISGPASVAQLRREAGKARALGDAAFGEVDRRQLHEIATALDHEAAVMEAALLAKDRQRPPSSQLLGNRAPSL
;
A
#
# COMPACT_ATOMS: atom_id res chain seq x y z
N MET A 1 6.14 16.46 51.85
CA MET A 1 4.80 16.28 51.25
C MET A 1 4.99 15.93 49.79
N SER A 2 4.56 14.72 49.42
CA SER A 2 4.63 14.19 48.06
C SER A 2 3.61 14.87 47.15
N LYS A 3 4.00 15.19 45.91
CA LYS A 3 3.11 15.04 44.76
C LYS A 3 3.92 14.89 43.48
N ALA A 4 4.08 13.63 43.08
CA ALA A 4 4.41 13.27 41.72
C ALA A 4 3.23 13.66 40.83
N ILE A 5 3.50 14.38 39.75
CA ILE A 5 2.60 14.50 38.60
C ILE A 5 3.19 13.59 37.54
N MET A 6 2.84 12.30 37.67
CA MET A 6 2.80 11.37 36.55
C MET A 6 1.51 11.63 35.76
N SER A 7 1.55 11.26 34.48
CA SER A 7 0.43 11.11 33.55
C SER A 7 0.19 12.31 32.62
N GLY A 8 0.44 12.04 31.35
CA GLY A 8 0.14 12.94 30.25
C GLY A 8 0.60 12.35 28.92
N ASP A 9 0.16 11.12 28.64
CA ASP A 9 -0.32 10.71 27.31
C ASP A 9 0.50 11.13 26.06
N ASP A 10 1.82 10.90 26.03
CA ASP A 10 2.66 11.12 24.83
C ASP A 10 2.89 9.84 24.00
N ASP A 11 2.05 8.81 24.17
CA ASP A 11 2.17 7.52 23.46
C ASP A 11 1.49 7.49 22.07
N HIS A 12 0.82 8.57 21.64
CA HIS A 12 0.09 8.57 20.36
C HIS A 12 0.87 9.14 19.16
N ARG A 13 2.08 9.67 19.36
CA ARG A 13 2.86 10.28 18.27
C ARG A 13 3.87 9.33 17.60
N MET A 14 3.69 8.01 17.71
CA MET A 14 4.53 7.00 17.05
C MET A 14 3.82 6.26 15.89
N LYS A 15 2.72 6.81 15.34
CA LYS A 15 2.16 6.38 14.04
C LYS A 15 2.52 7.31 12.87
N ARG A 16 3.60 8.08 12.99
CA ARG A 16 4.34 8.56 11.81
C ARG A 16 5.39 7.52 11.46
N SER A 17 4.92 6.29 11.26
CA SER A 17 5.63 5.24 10.55
C SER A 17 5.95 5.79 9.17
N SER A 18 7.15 6.37 9.05
CA SER A 18 8.04 6.25 7.91
C SER A 18 7.34 5.75 6.64
N ILE A 19 6.71 6.69 5.92
CA ILE A 19 6.31 6.49 4.53
C ILE A 19 7.62 6.52 3.72
N SER A 20 8.38 5.43 3.76
CA SER A 20 9.55 5.22 2.93
C SER A 20 9.73 3.73 2.69
N GLY A 21 8.68 3.13 2.14
CA GLY A 21 8.68 1.81 1.54
C GLY A 21 7.93 1.90 0.21
N PRO A 22 8.15 0.95 -0.72
CA PRO A 22 7.38 0.92 -1.96
C PRO A 22 5.88 0.92 -1.62
N ALA A 23 5.14 1.91 -2.12
CA ALA A 23 3.72 2.04 -1.86
C ALA A 23 3.02 0.76 -2.34
N SER A 24 2.25 0.13 -1.45
CA SER A 24 1.42 -1.02 -1.84
C SER A 24 0.29 -0.57 -2.76
N VAL A 25 -0.22 -1.47 -3.61
CA VAL A 25 -1.41 -1.22 -4.46
C VAL A 25 -2.56 -0.64 -3.63
N ALA A 26 -2.83 -1.20 -2.44
CA ALA A 26 -3.88 -0.73 -1.54
C ALA A 26 -3.63 0.69 -0.99
N GLN A 27 -2.36 1.07 -0.79
CA GLN A 27 -2.01 2.43 -0.39
C GLN A 27 -2.24 3.42 -1.53
N LEU A 28 -1.79 3.09 -2.74
CA LEU A 28 -1.99 3.93 -3.93
C LEU A 28 -3.49 4.19 -4.20
N ARG A 29 -4.33 3.14 -4.14
CA ARG A 29 -5.79 3.26 -4.27
C ARG A 29 -6.41 4.15 -3.19
N ARG A 30 -5.93 4.03 -1.95
CA ARG A 30 -6.40 4.87 -0.83
C ARG A 30 -6.03 6.34 -1.05
N GLU A 31 -4.81 6.61 -1.49
CA GLU A 31 -4.36 7.97 -1.76
C GLU A 31 -5.09 8.57 -2.97
N ALA A 32 -5.34 7.79 -4.02
CA ALA A 32 -6.19 8.19 -5.14
C ALA A 32 -7.59 8.60 -4.68
N GLY A 33 -8.22 7.79 -3.81
CA GLY A 33 -9.53 8.11 -3.23
C GLY A 33 -9.53 9.40 -2.40
N LYS A 34 -8.47 9.64 -1.61
CA LYS A 34 -8.31 10.90 -0.86
C LYS A 34 -8.17 12.10 -1.80
N ALA A 35 -7.35 11.98 -2.84
CA ALA A 35 -7.15 13.06 -3.80
C ALA A 35 -8.45 13.41 -4.54
N ARG A 36 -9.28 12.41 -4.91
CA ARG A 36 -10.62 12.65 -5.47
C ARG A 36 -11.53 13.40 -4.50
N ALA A 37 -11.64 12.91 -3.26
CA ALA A 37 -12.50 13.54 -2.25
C ALA A 37 -12.08 15.00 -1.97
N LEU A 38 -10.77 15.28 -1.99
CA LEU A 38 -10.25 16.64 -1.88
C LEU A 38 -10.57 17.48 -3.11
N GLY A 39 -10.47 16.91 -4.32
CA GLY A 39 -10.83 17.59 -5.58
C GLY A 39 -12.32 17.94 -5.61
N ASP A 40 -13.19 17.02 -5.20
CA ASP A 40 -14.64 17.23 -5.11
C ASP A 40 -14.99 18.33 -4.10
N ALA A 41 -14.22 18.45 -3.01
CA ALA A 41 -14.36 19.48 -1.99
C ALA A 41 -13.61 20.80 -2.33
N ALA A 42 -12.82 20.83 -3.41
CA ALA A 42 -12.02 22.00 -3.75
C ALA A 42 -12.90 23.11 -4.35
N PHE A 43 -12.74 24.32 -3.80
CA PHE A 43 -13.42 25.53 -4.27
C PHE A 43 -12.74 26.12 -5.52
N GLY A 44 -11.43 25.92 -5.67
CA GLY A 44 -10.65 26.38 -6.81
C GLY A 44 -10.64 25.36 -7.95
N GLU A 45 -10.96 25.79 -9.17
CA GLU A 45 -10.96 24.92 -10.34
C GLU A 45 -9.58 24.37 -10.68
N VAL A 46 -8.53 25.17 -10.47
CA VAL A 46 -7.13 24.73 -10.65
C VAL A 46 -6.78 23.62 -9.66
N ASP A 47 -7.09 23.81 -8.38
CA ASP A 47 -6.80 22.84 -7.33
C ASP A 47 -7.61 21.56 -7.54
N ARG A 48 -8.90 21.68 -7.90
CA ARG A 48 -9.77 20.56 -8.27
C ARG A 48 -9.13 19.73 -9.38
N ARG A 49 -8.76 20.37 -10.49
CA ARG A 49 -8.16 19.70 -11.63
C ARG A 49 -6.86 18.99 -11.25
N GLN A 50 -5.96 19.66 -10.54
CA GLN A 50 -4.70 19.07 -10.09
C GLN A 50 -4.95 17.85 -9.19
N LEU A 51 -5.90 17.92 -8.26
CA LEU A 51 -6.24 16.81 -7.37
C LEU A 51 -6.83 15.61 -8.13
N HIS A 52 -7.66 15.84 -9.15
CA HIS A 52 -8.16 14.76 -10.01
C HIS A 52 -7.07 14.16 -10.90
N GLU A 53 -6.13 14.96 -11.39
CA GLU A 53 -4.97 14.47 -12.15
C GLU A 53 -4.08 13.59 -11.26
N ILE A 54 -3.80 14.02 -10.02
CA ILE A 54 -3.07 13.22 -9.02
C ILE A 54 -3.81 11.91 -8.73
N ALA A 55 -5.13 11.96 -8.52
CA ALA A 55 -5.92 10.76 -8.28
C ALA A 55 -5.83 9.76 -9.45
N THR A 56 -5.87 10.27 -10.68
CA THR A 56 -5.77 9.46 -11.89
C THR A 56 -4.40 8.81 -12.02
N ALA A 57 -3.32 9.56 -11.74
CA ALA A 57 -1.96 9.04 -11.76
C ALA A 57 -1.76 7.91 -10.74
N LEU A 58 -2.26 8.08 -9.51
CA LEU A 58 -2.17 7.08 -8.45
C LEU A 58 -2.95 5.79 -8.77
N ASP A 59 -4.14 5.91 -9.36
CA ASP A 59 -4.91 4.74 -9.81
C ASP A 59 -4.22 4.01 -10.96
N HIS A 60 -3.62 4.75 -11.89
CA HIS A 60 -2.86 4.16 -12.98
C HIS A 60 -1.63 3.40 -12.45
N GLU A 61 -0.88 3.98 -11.52
CA GLU A 61 0.26 3.31 -10.88
C GLU A 61 -0.18 2.04 -10.14
N ALA A 62 -1.29 2.10 -9.41
CA ALA A 62 -1.87 0.94 -8.74
C ALA A 62 -2.21 -0.19 -9.73
N ALA A 63 -2.80 0.15 -10.88
CA ALA A 63 -3.16 -0.81 -11.92
C ALA A 63 -1.93 -1.45 -12.58
N VAL A 64 -0.89 -0.65 -12.85
CA VAL A 64 0.38 -1.16 -13.41
C VAL A 64 1.07 -2.11 -12.41
N MET A 65 1.11 -1.75 -11.13
CA MET A 65 1.65 -2.63 -10.08
C MET A 65 0.85 -3.93 -9.96
N GLU A 66 -0.49 -3.86 -9.95
CA GLU A 66 -1.36 -5.03 -9.88
C GLU A 66 -1.14 -5.97 -11.08
N ALA A 67 -1.02 -5.42 -12.29
CA ALA A 67 -0.68 -6.20 -13.48
C ALA A 67 0.69 -6.86 -13.39
N ALA A 68 1.70 -6.15 -12.86
CA ALA A 68 3.04 -6.69 -12.66
C ALA A 68 3.07 -7.83 -11.62
N LEU A 69 2.31 -7.70 -10.53
CA LEU A 69 2.17 -8.76 -9.52
C LEU A 69 1.49 -10.00 -10.11
N LEU A 70 0.42 -9.81 -10.87
CA LEU A 70 -0.28 -10.91 -11.55
C LEU A 70 0.60 -11.63 -12.57
N ALA A 71 1.43 -10.88 -13.32
CA ALA A 71 2.39 -11.46 -14.25
C ALA A 71 3.47 -12.30 -13.53
N LYS A 72 3.93 -11.83 -12.37
CA LYS A 72 4.91 -12.55 -11.54
C LYS A 72 4.36 -13.86 -10.97
N ASP A 73 3.10 -13.87 -10.53
CA ASP A 73 2.45 -15.09 -10.03
C ASP A 73 2.28 -16.15 -11.13
N ARG A 74 2.02 -15.74 -12.38
CA ARG A 74 1.95 -16.66 -13.52
C ARG A 74 3.30 -17.26 -13.92
N GLN A 75 4.41 -16.57 -13.63
CA GLN A 75 5.76 -17.06 -13.91
C GLN A 75 6.29 -18.00 -12.82
N ARG A 76 5.56 -18.20 -11.72
CA ARG A 76 5.96 -19.16 -10.68
C ARG A 76 5.70 -20.57 -11.20
N PRO A 77 6.72 -21.37 -11.56
CA PRO A 77 6.49 -22.73 -11.98
C PRO A 77 5.80 -23.48 -10.83
N PRO A 78 4.80 -24.35 -11.12
CA PRO A 78 4.28 -25.23 -10.09
C PRO A 78 5.48 -25.99 -9.55
N SER A 79 5.71 -25.89 -8.24
CA SER A 79 6.72 -26.69 -7.55
C SER A 79 6.38 -28.14 -7.84
N SER A 80 7.00 -28.68 -8.88
CA SER A 80 6.95 -30.08 -9.21
C SER A 80 7.51 -30.76 -7.98
N GLN A 81 6.63 -31.46 -7.30
CA GLN A 81 6.94 -32.59 -6.46
C GLN A 81 7.94 -33.46 -7.22
N LEU A 82 9.22 -33.13 -7.10
CA LEU A 82 10.32 -33.91 -7.62
C LEU A 82 10.46 -35.11 -6.67
N LEU A 83 9.64 -36.11 -6.98
CA LEU A 83 10.09 -37.48 -7.10
C LEU A 83 10.79 -38.04 -5.85
N GLY A 84 10.00 -38.32 -4.82
CA GLY A 84 10.29 -39.39 -3.87
C GLY A 84 10.26 -40.74 -4.59
N ASN A 85 11.25 -40.99 -5.46
CA ASN A 85 11.44 -42.29 -6.10
C ASN A 85 11.93 -43.28 -5.04
N ARG A 86 10.95 -43.98 -4.48
CA ARG A 86 11.09 -45.27 -3.82
C ARG A 86 11.95 -46.19 -4.70
N ALA A 87 13.17 -46.48 -4.28
CA ALA A 87 13.90 -47.63 -4.79
C ALA A 87 13.41 -48.89 -4.06
N PRO A 88 12.92 -49.94 -4.75
CA PRO A 88 12.85 -51.27 -4.16
C PRO A 88 14.24 -51.89 -4.20
N SER A 89 14.77 -52.23 -3.02
CA SER A 89 15.97 -53.06 -2.88
C SER A 89 15.71 -54.46 -3.44
N LEU A 90 16.64 -54.96 -4.25
CA LEU A 90 16.77 -56.38 -4.61
C LEU A 90 17.84 -57.03 -3.73
#